data_AF-A0A6L7QMF4-F1
#
_entry.id   AF-A0A6L7QMF4-F1
#
_cell.length_a   1.000
_cell.length_b   1.000
_cell.length_c   1.000
_cell.angle_alpha   90.00
_cell.angle_beta   90.00
_cell.angle_gamma   90.00
#
_symmetry.space_group_name_H-M   'P 1'
#
loop_
_entity.id
_entity.type
_entity.pdbx_description
1 polymer ?
#
loop_
_entity_poly.entity_id
_entity_poly.type
_entity_poly.pdbx_seq_one_letter_code
_entity_poly.pdbx_strand_id
1 'polypeptide(L)'
;MRRTAWVAWASLMAVGVVGAEPVAVVPVTPKPTLDGILIEWGAPERIGLVPGGERVGVRGAFTGSSDHEADLYLMWDADYVYVAAAVVDDIVDAQQIPPDKSEWRGPSGERKDAMFYYDHLKIFLRGPEQPLGHTIWLSPANGTPYLWGGMQRRKPTERAPVKAGGALRDQL
;
A
#
# COMPACT_ATOMS: atom_id res chain seq x y z
N MET A 1 -28.85 -22.69 -4.38
CA MET A 1 -28.94 -22.73 -2.91
C MET A 1 -28.52 -21.38 -2.36
N ARG A 2 -29.40 -20.72 -1.59
CA ARG A 2 -29.12 -19.46 -0.90
C ARG A 2 -28.10 -19.69 0.21
N ARG A 3 -27.08 -18.83 0.31
CA ARG A 3 -26.30 -18.65 1.54
C ARG A 3 -26.18 -17.15 1.82
N THR A 4 -27.05 -16.71 2.70
CA THR A 4 -26.99 -15.42 3.40
C THR A 4 -25.75 -15.44 4.30
N ALA A 5 -24.97 -14.36 4.32
CA ALA A 5 -23.94 -14.13 5.33
C ALA A 5 -24.10 -12.70 5.87
N TRP A 6 -24.09 -12.60 7.19
CA TRP A 6 -24.48 -11.44 7.97
C TRP A 6 -23.38 -10.38 8.04
N VAL A 7 -23.81 -9.13 8.20
CA VAL A 7 -22.96 -8.00 8.57
C VAL A 7 -22.63 -8.08 10.06
N ALA A 8 -21.34 -8.08 10.39
CA ALA A 8 -20.86 -7.72 11.72
C ALA A 8 -20.04 -6.43 11.59
N TRP A 9 -20.56 -5.35 12.18
CA TRP A 9 -19.79 -4.14 12.46
C TRP A 9 -18.93 -4.42 13.70
N ALA A 10 -17.61 -4.30 13.54
CA ALA A 10 -16.72 -4.09 14.67
C ALA A 10 -15.82 -2.91 14.30
N SER A 11 -16.12 -1.75 14.89
CA SER A 11 -15.24 -0.60 14.93
C SER A 11 -13.99 -1.00 15.69
N LEU A 12 -12.91 -1.38 15.00
CA LEU A 12 -11.64 -1.57 15.68
C LEU A 12 -11.03 -0.19 15.93
N MET A 13 -11.14 0.24 17.19
CA MET A 13 -10.34 1.29 17.79
C MET A 13 -8.89 1.14 17.36
N ALA A 14 -8.23 2.26 17.07
CA ALA A 14 -6.80 2.33 16.88
C ALA A 14 -6.11 1.78 18.13
N VAL A 15 -5.68 0.52 18.08
CA VAL A 15 -4.68 0.00 19.00
C VAL A 15 -3.39 0.66 18.56
N GLY A 16 -3.02 1.75 19.24
CA GLY A 16 -1.66 2.23 19.22
C GLY A 16 -0.78 1.09 19.69
N VAL A 17 0.01 0.51 18.78
CA VAL A 17 1.04 -0.46 19.11
C VAL A 17 2.15 0.31 19.83
N VAL A 18 1.97 0.54 21.12
CA VAL A 18 3.05 0.92 22.03
C VAL A 18 3.79 -0.39 22.34
N GLY A 19 4.96 -0.59 21.74
CA GLY A 19 5.81 -1.76 22.04
C GLY A 19 6.49 -2.43 20.83
N ALA A 20 6.30 -1.89 19.64
CA ALA A 20 6.96 -2.36 18.44
C ALA A 20 8.32 -1.63 18.25
N GLU A 21 9.45 -2.33 18.40
CA GLU A 21 10.79 -1.79 18.08
C GLU A 21 10.82 -1.25 16.65
N PRO A 22 11.26 -0.01 16.39
CA PRO A 22 11.35 0.54 15.04
C PRO A 22 12.14 -0.38 14.10
N VAL A 23 11.67 -0.56 12.86
CA VAL A 23 12.49 -1.24 11.84
C VAL A 23 13.61 -0.30 11.44
N ALA A 24 14.86 -0.77 11.48
CA ALA A 24 16.01 0.03 11.09
C ALA A 24 15.98 0.25 9.57
N VAL A 25 15.90 1.52 9.15
CA VAL A 25 15.91 1.86 7.72
C VAL A 25 17.32 2.31 7.32
N VAL A 26 17.91 1.60 6.36
CA VAL A 26 19.28 1.86 5.91
C VAL A 26 19.35 3.08 4.96
N PRO A 27 20.44 3.86 4.99
CA PRO A 27 20.67 4.91 4.01
C PRO A 27 20.92 4.30 2.63
N VAL A 28 20.50 4.99 1.57
CA VAL A 28 20.69 4.54 0.19
C VAL A 28 21.91 5.18 -0.46
N THR A 29 22.75 4.37 -1.12
CA THR A 29 23.90 4.82 -1.94
C THR A 29 24.31 3.71 -2.90
N PRO A 30 24.22 3.89 -4.25
CA PRO A 30 23.68 5.06 -4.97
C PRO A 30 22.14 5.11 -4.93
N LYS A 31 21.57 6.25 -5.34
CA LYS A 31 20.11 6.43 -5.48
C LYS A 31 19.52 5.39 -6.45
N PRO A 32 18.43 4.69 -6.10
CA PRO A 32 17.86 3.66 -6.95
C PRO A 32 17.09 4.28 -8.11
N THR A 33 17.06 3.56 -9.23
CA THR A 33 16.12 3.86 -10.31
C THR A 33 14.71 3.49 -9.87
N LEU A 34 13.72 4.33 -10.22
CA LEU A 34 12.31 4.07 -9.95
C LEU A 34 11.68 3.44 -11.19
N ASP A 35 11.98 2.17 -11.43
CA ASP A 35 11.49 1.39 -12.58
C ASP A 35 10.76 0.09 -12.17
N GLY A 36 10.66 -0.19 -10.88
CA GLY A 36 10.05 -1.41 -10.33
C GLY A 36 11.01 -2.60 -10.23
N ILE A 37 12.32 -2.43 -10.47
CA ILE A 37 13.31 -3.49 -10.38
C ILE A 37 14.11 -3.37 -9.07
N LEU A 38 14.06 -4.40 -8.22
CA LEU A 38 14.69 -4.38 -6.89
C LEU A 38 16.19 -4.67 -6.89
N ILE A 39 16.77 -5.14 -7.99
CA ILE A 39 18.19 -5.54 -8.06
C ILE A 39 19.11 -4.38 -7.68
N GLU A 40 18.77 -3.15 -8.08
CA GLU A 40 19.57 -1.96 -7.80
C GLU A 40 19.48 -1.47 -6.36
N TRP A 41 18.55 -1.99 -5.56
CA TRP A 41 18.36 -1.61 -4.16
C TRP A 41 19.38 -2.29 -3.24
N GLY A 42 20.15 -3.26 -3.75
CA GLY A 42 21.14 -4.01 -2.99
C GLY A 42 20.48 -5.05 -2.09
N ALA A 43 20.60 -4.89 -0.77
CA ALA A 43 20.05 -5.81 0.22
C ALA A 43 19.39 -5.06 1.41
N PRO A 44 18.36 -4.23 1.17
CA PRO A 44 17.61 -3.61 2.25
C PRO A 44 16.92 -4.69 3.08
N GLU A 45 16.68 -4.41 4.36
CA GLU A 45 15.95 -5.32 5.25
C GLU A 45 14.55 -5.61 4.67
N ARG A 46 14.26 -6.90 4.50
CA ARG A 46 12.97 -7.37 4.01
C ARG A 46 11.96 -7.33 5.15
N ILE A 47 10.89 -6.56 4.97
CA ILE A 47 9.74 -6.54 5.88
C ILE A 47 8.63 -7.41 5.26
N GLY A 48 8.57 -8.67 5.68
CA GLY A 48 7.54 -9.60 5.19
C GLY A 48 6.16 -9.27 5.75
N LEU A 49 5.18 -9.07 4.86
CA LEU A 49 3.77 -8.87 5.21
C LEU A 49 3.03 -10.20 5.26
N VAL A 50 3.43 -11.06 6.20
CA VAL A 50 2.82 -12.39 6.38
C VAL A 50 1.49 -12.27 7.14
N PRO A 51 0.40 -12.92 6.68
CA PRO A 51 -0.85 -12.96 7.42
C PRO A 51 -0.68 -13.42 8.88
N GLY A 52 -1.11 -12.57 9.83
CA GLY A 52 -0.97 -12.84 11.26
C GLY A 52 0.43 -12.54 11.84
N GLY A 53 1.37 -12.04 11.03
CA GLY A 53 2.67 -11.55 11.47
C GLY A 53 2.57 -10.30 12.35
N GLU A 54 3.64 -10.00 13.09
CA GLU A 54 3.69 -8.80 13.92
C GLU A 54 3.51 -7.55 13.05
N ARG A 55 2.60 -6.64 13.46
CA ARG A 55 2.26 -5.39 12.76
C ARG A 55 1.56 -5.56 11.41
N VAL A 56 1.18 -6.79 11.04
CA VAL A 56 0.43 -7.08 9.80
C VAL A 56 -1.05 -7.27 10.12
N GLY A 57 -1.87 -6.32 9.69
CA GLY A 57 -3.32 -6.44 9.72
C GLY A 57 -3.81 -7.04 8.41
N VAL A 58 -4.52 -8.17 8.47
CA VAL A 58 -5.11 -8.80 7.29
C VAL A 58 -6.62 -8.64 7.25
N ARG A 59 -7.15 -8.43 6.04
CA ARG A 59 -8.58 -8.41 5.78
C ARG A 59 -8.84 -9.09 4.43
N GLY A 60 -9.66 -10.12 4.44
CA GLY A 60 -9.92 -10.96 3.27
C GLY A 60 -10.04 -12.42 3.67
N ALA A 61 -10.39 -13.27 2.72
CA ALA A 61 -10.31 -14.71 2.88
C ALA A 61 -9.06 -15.17 2.12
N PHE A 62 -8.05 -15.65 2.84
CA PHE A 62 -6.85 -16.23 2.25
C PHE A 62 -7.02 -17.75 2.22
N THR A 63 -7.00 -18.36 1.04
CA THR A 63 -7.33 -19.76 0.80
C THR A 63 -6.11 -20.64 0.48
N GLY A 64 -4.92 -20.06 0.34
CA GLY A 64 -3.67 -20.79 0.10
C GLY A 64 -2.41 -19.94 0.31
N SER A 65 -1.23 -20.58 0.25
CA SER A 65 0.07 -19.91 0.40
C SER A 65 0.47 -19.05 -0.81
N SER A 66 -0.22 -19.19 -1.93
CA SER A 66 -0.03 -18.41 -3.16
C SER A 66 -1.07 -17.31 -3.31
N ASP A 67 -1.99 -17.15 -2.35
CA ASP A 67 -3.14 -16.25 -2.47
C ASP A 67 -2.70 -14.78 -2.31
N HIS A 68 -1.67 -14.53 -1.50
CA HIS A 68 -1.03 -13.23 -1.41
C HIS A 68 0.30 -13.34 -0.64
N GLU A 69 1.43 -13.01 -1.29
CA GLU A 69 2.70 -12.73 -0.61
C GLU A 69 3.09 -11.29 -0.91
N ALA A 70 3.42 -10.52 0.14
CA ALA A 70 3.86 -9.15 -0.03
C ALA A 70 5.05 -8.85 0.87
N ASP A 71 6.04 -8.16 0.31
CA ASP A 71 7.23 -7.68 0.99
C ASP A 71 7.36 -6.17 0.83
N LEU A 72 7.78 -5.51 1.89
CA LEU A 72 8.19 -4.11 1.86
C LEU A 72 9.70 -3.98 2.05
N TYR A 73 10.26 -3.01 1.35
CA TYR A 73 11.65 -2.60 1.47
C TYR A 73 11.68 -1.08 1.66
N LEU A 74 12.46 -0.63 2.64
CA LEU A 74 12.58 0.77 3.00
C LEU A 74 14.05 1.21 2.95
N MET A 75 14.30 2.36 2.33
CA MET A 75 15.59 3.04 2.38
C MET A 75 15.36 4.55 2.46
N TRP A 76 16.40 5.33 2.76
CA TRP A 76 16.29 6.79 2.79
C TRP A 76 17.58 7.50 2.37
N ASP A 77 17.46 8.73 1.90
CA ASP A 77 18.55 9.71 1.82
C ASP A 77 18.07 11.08 2.35
N ALA A 78 18.91 12.11 2.25
CA ALA A 78 18.59 13.45 2.74
C ALA A 78 17.33 14.07 2.09
N ASP A 79 16.94 13.60 0.90
CA ASP A 79 15.88 14.19 0.08
C ASP A 79 14.61 13.32 0.03
N TYR A 80 14.75 11.99 0.18
CA TYR A 80 13.68 11.03 -0.09
C TYR A 80 13.65 9.85 0.90
N VAL A 81 12.43 9.38 1.17
CA VAL A 81 12.18 8.02 1.65
C VAL A 81 11.80 7.18 0.45
N TYR A 82 12.47 6.04 0.29
CA TYR A 82 12.25 5.07 -0.77
C TYR A 82 11.45 3.90 -0.21
N VAL A 83 10.35 3.57 -0.88
CA VAL A 83 9.48 2.45 -0.54
C VAL A 83 9.35 1.56 -1.76
N ALA A 84 9.67 0.29 -1.60
CA ALA A 84 9.44 -0.74 -2.59
C ALA A 84 8.46 -1.77 -2.01
N ALA A 85 7.54 -2.24 -2.84
CA ALA A 85 6.65 -3.34 -2.53
C ALA A 85 6.81 -4.43 -3.61
N ALA A 86 7.15 -5.64 -3.20
CA ALA A 86 7.08 -6.82 -4.07
C ALA A 86 5.85 -7.62 -3.67
N VAL A 87 4.95 -7.84 -4.61
CA VAL A 87 3.68 -8.54 -4.36
C VAL A 87 3.56 -9.67 -5.37
N VAL A 88 3.21 -10.86 -4.86
CA VAL A 88 2.80 -12.01 -5.66
C VAL A 88 1.30 -12.17 -5.46
N ASP A 89 0.59 -12.08 -6.56
CA ASP A 89 -0.86 -12.26 -6.65
C ASP A 89 -1.15 -13.11 -7.90
N ASP A 90 -2.25 -13.87 -7.88
CA ASP A 90 -2.63 -14.74 -8.99
C ASP A 90 -3.34 -13.97 -10.11
N ILE A 91 -3.98 -12.85 -9.78
CA ILE A 91 -4.67 -11.96 -10.70
C ILE A 91 -4.29 -10.52 -10.36
N VAL A 92 -3.80 -9.77 -11.37
CA VAL A 92 -3.60 -8.32 -11.23
C VAL A 92 -4.83 -7.58 -11.76
N ASP A 93 -5.73 -7.16 -10.86
CA ASP A 93 -6.90 -6.31 -11.16
C ASP A 93 -6.59 -4.83 -10.90
N ALA A 94 -5.81 -4.22 -11.79
CA ALA A 94 -5.42 -2.82 -11.71
C ALA A 94 -6.48 -1.87 -12.30
N GLN A 95 -6.86 -0.83 -11.56
CA GLN A 95 -7.71 0.25 -12.07
C GLN A 95 -7.23 1.66 -11.71
N GLN A 96 -7.40 2.57 -12.67
CA GLN A 96 -7.17 4.00 -12.47
C GLN A 96 -8.44 4.67 -11.94
N ILE A 97 -8.53 4.78 -10.61
CA ILE A 97 -9.63 5.47 -9.94
C ILE A 97 -9.18 6.87 -9.54
N PRO A 98 -9.69 7.94 -10.17
CA PRO A 98 -9.30 9.29 -9.82
C PRO A 98 -9.87 9.77 -8.48
N PRO A 99 -9.27 10.82 -7.87
CA PRO A 99 -9.68 11.32 -6.56
C PRO A 99 -11.15 11.71 -6.44
N ASP A 100 -11.78 12.13 -7.53
CA ASP A 100 -13.20 12.52 -7.58
C ASP A 100 -14.15 11.31 -7.70
N LYS A 101 -13.60 10.12 -8.00
CA LYS A 101 -14.31 8.83 -8.04
C LYS A 101 -13.83 7.87 -6.96
N SER A 102 -13.09 8.36 -5.97
CA SER A 102 -12.46 7.53 -4.94
C SER A 102 -13.44 6.92 -3.95
N GLU A 103 -14.73 7.23 -4.06
CA GLU A 103 -15.76 6.83 -3.10
C GLU A 103 -16.78 5.92 -3.76
N TRP A 104 -16.88 4.70 -3.26
CA TRP A 104 -17.96 3.79 -3.55
C TRP A 104 -19.08 3.97 -2.53
N ARG A 105 -20.33 3.97 -3.02
CA ARG A 105 -21.54 4.04 -2.19
C ARG A 105 -22.40 2.79 -2.39
N GLY A 106 -22.73 2.15 -1.28
CA GLY A 106 -23.58 0.97 -1.27
C GLY A 106 -25.08 1.31 -1.26
N PRO A 107 -25.93 0.35 -1.59
CA PRO A 107 -27.39 0.55 -1.63
C PRO A 107 -28.00 0.84 -0.26
N SER A 108 -27.32 0.52 0.84
CA SER A 108 -27.79 0.80 2.21
C SER A 108 -27.06 1.99 2.86
N GLY A 109 -26.44 2.85 2.06
CA GLY A 109 -25.72 4.03 2.55
C GLY A 109 -24.28 3.75 3.00
N GLU A 110 -23.74 2.57 2.72
CA GLU A 110 -22.34 2.27 2.99
C GLU A 110 -21.42 3.20 2.18
N ARG A 111 -20.28 3.54 2.78
CA ARG A 111 -19.24 4.35 2.14
C ARG A 111 -17.92 3.61 2.26
N LYS A 112 -17.23 3.42 1.15
CA LYS A 112 -15.88 2.83 1.11
C LYS A 112 -15.00 3.56 0.11
N ASP A 113 -13.70 3.48 0.30
CA ASP A 113 -12.75 3.87 -0.73
C ASP A 113 -12.87 2.87 -1.90
N ALA A 114 -13.14 3.37 -3.10
CA ALA A 114 -13.36 2.54 -4.29
C ALA A 114 -12.11 1.73 -4.69
N MET A 115 -10.93 2.19 -4.30
CA MET A 115 -9.65 1.50 -4.56
C MET A 115 -9.56 0.16 -3.84
N PHE A 116 -10.29 -0.05 -2.73
CA PHE A 116 -10.29 -1.33 -2.03
C PHE A 116 -10.94 -2.48 -2.82
N TYR A 117 -11.52 -2.21 -3.98
CA TYR A 117 -12.09 -3.22 -4.88
C TYR A 117 -11.12 -3.72 -5.95
N TYR A 118 -9.91 -3.15 -6.00
CA TYR A 118 -8.90 -3.41 -7.02
C TYR A 118 -7.53 -3.55 -6.35
N ASP A 119 -6.53 -4.04 -7.07
CA ASP A 119 -5.18 -4.10 -6.55
C ASP A 119 -4.61 -2.70 -6.42
N HIS A 120 -4.04 -2.43 -5.25
CA HIS A 120 -3.55 -1.11 -4.89
C HIS A 120 -2.47 -1.19 -3.82
N LEU A 121 -1.65 -0.14 -3.78
CA LEU A 121 -0.80 0.18 -2.64
C LEU A 121 -1.28 1.49 -2.01
N LYS A 122 -1.48 1.48 -0.69
CA LYS A 122 -1.78 2.67 0.10
C LYS A 122 -0.65 2.93 1.10
N ILE A 123 0.00 4.08 0.97
CA ILE A 123 1.07 4.51 1.89
C ILE A 123 0.52 5.62 2.78
N PHE A 124 0.70 5.47 4.09
CA PHE A 124 0.51 6.54 5.06
C PHE A 124 1.87 6.98 5.61
N LEU A 125 2.29 8.20 5.30
CA LEU A 125 3.57 8.76 5.75
C LEU A 125 3.33 9.90 6.74
N ARG A 126 3.94 9.84 7.91
CA ARG A 126 3.82 10.88 8.94
C ARG A 126 5.17 11.12 9.60
N GLY A 127 5.63 12.38 9.58
CA GLY A 127 6.82 12.78 10.32
C GLY A 127 6.59 12.81 11.83
N PRO A 128 7.65 12.71 12.65
CA PRO A 128 7.54 12.63 14.11
C PRO A 128 6.81 13.83 14.74
N GLU A 129 6.92 15.02 14.13
CA GLU A 129 6.30 16.25 14.62
C GLU A 129 5.04 16.65 13.83
N GLN A 130 4.59 15.84 12.87
CA GLN A 130 3.43 16.17 12.04
C GLN A 130 2.19 15.40 12.52
N PRO A 131 1.17 16.07 13.09
CA PRO A 131 -0.04 15.38 13.54
C PRO A 131 -0.88 14.83 12.39
N LEU A 132 -0.76 15.44 11.20
CA LEU A 132 -1.42 15.01 9.97
C LEU A 132 -0.36 14.49 9.00
N GLY A 133 -0.54 13.25 8.54
CA GLY A 133 0.35 12.65 7.54
C GLY A 133 -0.12 12.89 6.11
N HIS A 134 0.56 12.23 5.19
CA HIS A 134 0.17 12.10 3.79
C HIS A 134 -0.41 10.72 3.54
N THR A 135 -1.47 10.66 2.74
CA THR A 135 -1.97 9.40 2.18
C THR A 135 -1.71 9.40 0.69
N ILE A 136 -1.08 8.34 0.20
CA ILE A 136 -0.77 8.15 -1.22
C ILE A 136 -1.39 6.82 -1.63
N TRP A 137 -2.11 6.82 -2.75
CA TRP A 137 -2.66 5.64 -3.39
C TRP A 137 -1.95 5.41 -4.71
N LEU A 138 -1.68 4.15 -5.02
CA LEU A 138 -1.07 3.72 -6.26
C LEU A 138 -1.86 2.52 -6.81
N SER A 139 -2.12 2.53 -8.11
CA SER A 139 -2.56 1.36 -8.87
C SER A 139 -1.36 0.75 -9.60
N PRO A 140 -1.14 -0.58 -9.50
CA PRO A 140 0.04 -1.22 -10.08
C PRO A 140 0.03 -1.13 -11.61
N ALA A 141 1.21 -0.93 -12.21
CA ALA A 141 1.38 -0.84 -13.65
C ALA A 141 2.84 -1.12 -14.07
N ASN A 142 3.05 -1.49 -15.32
CA ASN A 142 4.36 -1.42 -15.97
C ASN A 142 4.73 0.04 -16.29
N GLY A 143 5.96 0.45 -15.97
CA GLY A 143 6.41 1.82 -16.18
C GLY A 143 6.00 2.73 -15.04
N THR A 144 5.09 3.69 -15.27
CA THR A 144 4.65 4.65 -14.25
C THR A 144 3.26 4.29 -13.70
N PRO A 145 3.14 3.87 -12.43
CA PRO A 145 1.86 3.65 -11.75
C PRO A 145 0.97 4.89 -11.75
N TYR A 146 -0.34 4.67 -11.90
CA TYR A 146 -1.31 5.74 -11.63
C TYR A 146 -1.36 5.99 -10.12
N LEU A 147 -1.20 7.25 -9.70
CA LEU A 147 -1.17 7.60 -8.29
C LEU A 147 -1.83 8.94 -8.01
N TRP A 148 -2.34 9.07 -6.80
CA TRP A 148 -2.82 10.33 -6.26
C TRP A 148 -2.79 10.29 -4.74
N GLY A 149 -2.86 11.47 -4.13
CA GLY A 149 -2.81 11.57 -2.68
C GLY A 149 -2.78 13.00 -2.18
N GLY A 150 -2.31 13.15 -0.95
CA GLY A 150 -2.10 14.45 -0.35
C GLY A 150 -2.09 14.40 1.16
N MET A 151 -1.94 15.58 1.76
CA MET A 151 -2.04 15.76 3.20
C MET A 151 -3.45 15.39 3.68
N GLN A 152 -3.53 14.64 4.77
CA GLN A 152 -4.80 14.29 5.39
C GLN A 152 -5.65 15.54 5.68
N ARG A 153 -6.98 15.38 5.55
CA ARG A 153 -7.98 16.46 5.70
C ARG A 153 -7.94 17.55 4.61
N ARG A 154 -7.10 17.41 3.59
CA ARG A 154 -7.15 18.23 2.37
C ARG A 154 -7.76 17.43 1.21
N LYS A 155 -8.15 18.13 0.16
CA LYS A 155 -8.61 17.50 -1.08
C LYS A 155 -7.42 16.76 -1.73
N PRO A 156 -7.53 15.45 -2.00
CA PRO A 156 -6.49 14.71 -2.71
C PRO A 156 -6.32 15.19 -4.16
N THR A 157 -5.12 15.00 -4.71
CA THR A 157 -4.76 15.42 -6.06
C THR A 157 -3.84 14.39 -6.72
N GLU A 158 -3.82 14.38 -8.06
CA GLU A 158 -2.86 13.60 -8.86
C GLU A 158 -1.44 14.20 -8.84
N ARG A 159 -1.28 15.43 -8.31
CA ARG A 159 0.02 16.11 -8.17
C ARG A 159 0.67 15.80 -6.82
N ALA A 160 0.56 14.56 -6.36
CA ALA A 160 1.26 14.14 -5.16
C ALA A 160 2.78 14.30 -5.35
N PRO A 161 3.54 14.76 -4.34
CA PRO A 161 4.98 14.98 -4.44
C PRO A 161 5.76 13.65 -4.37
N VAL A 162 5.40 12.69 -5.22
CA VAL A 162 5.90 11.31 -5.25
C VAL A 162 6.30 10.98 -6.67
N LYS A 163 7.39 10.24 -6.82
CA LYS A 163 7.79 9.59 -8.06
C LYS A 163 7.61 8.09 -7.87
N ALA A 164 7.15 7.38 -8.89
CA ALA A 164 6.92 5.95 -8.83
C ALA A 164 7.30 5.28 -10.15
N GLY A 165 7.80 4.05 -10.04
CA GLY A 165 7.96 3.12 -11.13
C GLY A 165 7.42 1.76 -10.72
N GLY A 166 7.04 0.94 -11.70
CA GLY A 166 6.48 -0.38 -11.47
C GLY A 166 6.84 -1.34 -12.60
N ALA A 167 6.94 -2.61 -12.22
CA ALA A 167 7.11 -3.73 -13.13
C ALA A 167 6.13 -4.83 -12.70
N LEU A 168 5.35 -5.30 -13.66
CA LEU A 168 4.51 -6.48 -13.55
C LEU A 168 5.25 -7.61 -14.25
N ARG A 169 5.43 -8.73 -13.55
CA ARG A 169 6.00 -9.95 -14.13
C ARG A 169 4.87 -10.96 -14.25
N ASP A 170 4.63 -11.43 -15.46
CA ASP A 170 3.88 -12.66 -15.65
C ASP A 170 4.71 -13.81 -15.05
N GLN A 171 4.06 -14.75 -14.38
CA GLN A 171 4.71 -15.98 -13.91
C GLN A 171 5.40 -16.65 -15.11
N LEU A 172 6.71 -16.89 -15.01
CA LEU A 172 7.47 -17.73 -15.95
C LEU A 172 7.05 -19.19 -15.83
#